data_AF-A0A9D5HDX9-F1
#
_entry.id   AF-A0A9D5HDX9-F1
#
_cell.length_a   1.000
_cell.length_b   1.000
_cell.length_c   1.000
_cell.angle_alpha   90.00
_cell.angle_beta   90.00
_cell.angle_gamma   90.00
#
_symmetry.space_group_name_H-M   'P 1'
#
loop_
_entity.id
_entity.type
_entity.pdbx_description
1 polymer ?
#
loop_
_entity_poly.entity_id
_entity_poly.type
_entity_poly.pdbx_seq_one_letter_code
_entity_poly.pdbx_strand_id
1 'polypeptide(L)'
;MASYAMTLSPAHFGGKSELGACSLFSPSIIAHKCRRQASNKIRAVMSPTQSQRTPSTTGSVKHAMTMTEKILSRASERSQLEPGENVWVNIDVLMTHDVCGPGTIGIFKREFGENAKVWDREKIVIIPDHYIFTSDERANRNVDILRDFCMEQNIKYFYDIKDLGNFKANPDYKGVCHIALAQEGHCRPGEVLLGTDSHTCNAGAFGQFATGIGNTDAGFVMGAGKLLLKVPPTLRFILDGEMPDYLLAKDLILQIIGEISVSGATYKSMEFIGSTVESLSMEERMTLCNMVVEAGGKNGVVPADKTTFKYLEDKTTMDFEPVYSDGNARFIQDYKFDVSKLEPLVAKPHSPDNRALARECKDVKIDRVYIGSCTGGKTEDFLAAAKVFLASGKKVKVPTFLVPATQKVWMDLYGLPVPGSGGKTCSQIFEEAGCDTPASPNCGACLGGPRDTYARMNEPKVCVSTTNRNFPGRMGHKEGQIYLASPYTAAASALTGFVTDPREFLH
;
A
#
# COMPACT_ATOMS: atom_id res chain seq x y z
N MET A 1 37.99 -13.81 -11.93
CA MET A 1 39.25 -14.49 -11.54
C MET A 1 39.64 -13.90 -10.19
N ALA A 2 39.85 -14.58 -9.08
CA ALA A 2 39.97 -15.98 -8.64
C ALA A 2 39.61 -15.98 -7.13
N SER A 3 39.33 -17.02 -6.34
CA SER A 3 39.14 -18.47 -6.48
C SER A 3 38.39 -18.89 -5.20
N TYR A 4 37.42 -19.79 -5.32
CA TYR A 4 36.78 -20.54 -4.23
C TYR A 4 37.65 -21.75 -3.84
N ALA A 5 37.61 -22.21 -2.58
CA ALA A 5 37.48 -23.63 -2.17
C ALA A 5 37.83 -23.88 -0.67
N MET A 6 36.95 -24.62 0.03
CA MET A 6 37.20 -25.77 0.96
C MET A 6 35.96 -25.94 1.87
N THR A 7 34.99 -26.81 1.54
CA THR A 7 34.84 -28.26 1.84
C THR A 7 34.61 -28.63 3.32
N LEU A 8 33.39 -29.14 3.57
CA LEU A 8 32.89 -29.85 4.74
C LEU A 8 33.39 -31.31 4.82
N SER A 9 33.40 -31.89 6.02
CA SER A 9 33.15 -33.33 6.22
C SER A 9 32.58 -33.60 7.63
N PRO A 10 31.65 -34.58 7.80
CA PRO A 10 31.02 -34.95 9.08
C PRO A 10 31.55 -36.28 9.67
N ALA A 11 31.29 -36.55 10.96
CA ALA A 11 31.39 -37.90 11.52
C ALA A 11 30.42 -38.14 12.68
N HIS A 12 29.97 -39.39 12.76
CA HIS A 12 28.88 -39.98 13.55
C HIS A 12 29.43 -41.06 14.51
N PHE A 13 28.52 -41.69 15.29
CA PHE A 13 28.65 -42.83 16.23
C PHE A 13 28.96 -42.48 17.70
N GLY A 14 28.33 -43.05 18.74
CA GLY A 14 27.28 -44.09 18.85
C GLY A 14 27.41 -44.87 20.19
N GLY A 15 26.29 -45.38 20.74
CA GLY A 15 26.23 -46.47 21.76
C GLY A 15 25.74 -46.07 23.17
N LYS A 16 24.50 -46.42 23.59
CA LYS A 16 24.05 -47.61 24.40
C LYS A 16 24.39 -47.51 25.90
N SER A 17 23.64 -47.99 26.90
CA SER A 17 22.30 -48.55 27.18
C SER A 17 22.33 -49.03 28.65
N GLU A 18 21.24 -48.96 29.44
CA GLU A 18 20.82 -49.88 30.53
C GLU A 18 19.68 -49.21 31.34
N LEU A 19 18.43 -49.71 31.37
CA LEU A 19 17.83 -50.88 32.07
C LEU A 19 17.79 -50.78 33.60
N GLY A 20 16.57 -50.70 34.15
CA GLY A 20 16.25 -50.90 35.56
C GLY A 20 14.73 -50.93 35.75
N ALA A 21 14.17 -52.09 36.13
CA ALA A 21 12.75 -52.42 36.17
C ALA A 21 12.22 -52.62 37.62
N CYS A 22 10.89 -52.79 37.70
CA CYS A 22 10.07 -53.34 38.81
C CYS A 22 9.78 -52.39 40.02
N SER A 23 8.60 -52.36 40.66
CA SER A 23 7.44 -53.28 40.70
C SER A 23 6.19 -52.63 41.35
N LEU A 24 5.01 -53.03 40.86
CA LEU A 24 3.70 -53.31 41.51
C LEU A 24 3.29 -52.64 42.84
N PHE A 25 2.06 -52.09 42.90
CA PHE A 25 0.98 -52.40 43.88
C PHE A 25 -0.32 -51.60 43.55
N SER A 26 -1.48 -52.18 43.83
CA SER A 26 -2.85 -51.59 43.91
C SER A 26 -3.48 -52.06 45.24
N PRO A 27 -4.65 -51.60 45.75
CA PRO A 27 -5.70 -50.71 45.19
C PRO A 27 -6.31 -49.67 46.20
N SER A 28 -7.50 -49.13 45.85
CA SER A 28 -8.60 -48.54 46.67
C SER A 28 -8.71 -47.01 46.92
N ILE A 29 -9.66 -46.41 46.18
CA ILE A 29 -10.76 -45.48 46.55
C ILE A 29 -10.66 -44.72 47.88
N ILE A 30 -10.73 -43.37 47.82
CA ILE A 30 -11.63 -42.48 48.61
C ILE A 30 -11.80 -41.16 47.87
N ALA A 31 -13.04 -40.68 47.85
CA ALA A 31 -13.51 -39.47 47.19
C ALA A 31 -13.14 -38.19 47.97
N HIS A 32 -12.72 -37.14 47.26
CA HIS A 32 -12.93 -35.76 47.70
C HIS A 32 -13.36 -34.88 46.52
N LYS A 33 -14.52 -34.24 46.71
CA LYS A 33 -15.11 -33.23 45.83
C LYS A 33 -14.18 -32.04 45.69
N CYS A 34 -13.87 -31.64 44.46
CA CYS A 34 -13.49 -30.26 44.16
C CYS A 34 -14.24 -29.80 42.90
N ARG A 35 -14.97 -28.69 43.05
CA ARG A 35 -15.82 -28.06 42.02
C ARG A 35 -14.99 -27.70 40.79
N ARG A 36 -15.35 -28.21 39.62
CA ARG A 36 -15.04 -27.60 38.32
C ARG A 36 -16.29 -26.92 37.78
N GLN A 37 -16.28 -25.59 37.81
CA GLN A 37 -17.04 -24.76 36.88
C GLN A 37 -16.31 -24.82 35.53
N ALA A 38 -16.94 -25.39 34.50
CA ALA A 38 -16.70 -25.09 33.10
C ALA A 38 -17.68 -25.88 32.21
N SER A 39 -18.70 -25.21 31.67
CA SER A 39 -18.92 -25.12 30.22
C SER A 39 -20.26 -24.40 29.99
N ASN A 40 -20.23 -23.08 29.78
CA ASN A 40 -21.34 -22.43 29.10
C ASN A 40 -21.03 -22.46 27.61
N LYS A 41 -21.86 -23.23 26.90
CA LYS A 41 -21.92 -23.32 25.44
C LYS A 41 -21.94 -21.91 24.84
N ILE A 42 -20.95 -21.61 24.00
CA ILE A 42 -20.97 -20.43 23.12
C ILE A 42 -22.13 -20.64 22.14
N ARG A 43 -23.18 -19.82 22.26
CA ARG A 43 -24.21 -19.68 21.23
C ARG A 43 -23.58 -18.91 20.07
N ALA A 44 -23.49 -19.55 18.91
CA ALA A 44 -23.23 -18.85 17.66
C ALA A 44 -24.36 -17.84 17.44
N VAL A 45 -24.03 -16.55 17.46
CA VAL A 45 -24.94 -15.49 17.04
C VAL A 45 -24.76 -15.38 15.53
N MET A 46 -25.85 -15.59 14.78
CA MET A 46 -25.85 -15.51 13.32
C MET A 46 -25.45 -14.09 12.90
N SER A 47 -24.39 -13.98 12.10
CA SER A 47 -24.05 -12.75 11.39
C SER A 47 -25.22 -12.32 10.50
N PRO A 48 -25.44 -11.02 10.28
CA PRO A 48 -26.42 -10.54 9.30
C PRO A 48 -26.14 -11.15 7.92
N THR A 49 -27.19 -11.56 7.22
CA THR A 49 -27.13 -12.08 5.86
C THR A 49 -26.47 -11.06 4.93
N GLN A 50 -25.32 -11.43 4.35
CA GLN A 50 -24.67 -10.74 3.25
C GLN A 50 -25.68 -10.44 2.13
N SER A 51 -25.63 -9.25 1.53
CA SER A 51 -26.32 -9.06 0.24
C SER A 51 -25.63 -9.95 -0.78
N GLN A 52 -26.31 -11.00 -1.24
CA GLN A 52 -25.77 -11.85 -2.30
C GLN A 52 -25.53 -10.99 -3.55
N ARG A 53 -24.26 -10.80 -3.90
CA ARG A 53 -23.89 -10.21 -5.19
C ARG A 53 -24.21 -11.23 -6.27
N THR A 54 -24.97 -10.82 -7.27
CA THR A 54 -25.23 -11.65 -8.45
C THR A 54 -23.89 -11.84 -9.18
N PRO A 55 -23.38 -13.07 -9.35
CA PRO A 55 -22.19 -13.31 -10.15
C PRO A 55 -22.41 -12.73 -11.54
N SER A 56 -21.42 -12.04 -12.13
CA SER A 56 -21.44 -11.80 -13.56
C SER A 56 -21.33 -13.17 -14.24
N THR A 57 -22.46 -13.67 -14.74
CA THR A 57 -22.53 -14.96 -15.43
C THR A 57 -21.87 -14.81 -16.79
N THR A 58 -20.54 -14.93 -16.82
CA THR A 58 -19.91 -15.53 -17.99
C THR A 58 -20.45 -16.96 -18.05
N GLY A 59 -21.13 -17.33 -19.14
CA GLY A 59 -21.87 -18.59 -19.24
C GLY A 59 -21.06 -19.81 -18.81
N SER A 60 -21.72 -20.86 -18.30
CA SER A 60 -21.14 -22.07 -17.67
C SER A 60 -19.66 -22.31 -17.97
N VAL A 61 -18.77 -21.68 -17.20
CA VAL A 61 -17.32 -21.85 -17.33
C VAL A 61 -16.96 -23.18 -16.68
N LYS A 62 -16.17 -24.01 -17.36
CA LYS A 62 -15.75 -25.32 -16.81
C LYS A 62 -14.92 -25.16 -15.52
N HIS A 63 -14.27 -24.01 -15.33
CA HIS A 63 -13.49 -23.68 -14.15
C HIS A 63 -13.81 -22.26 -13.68
N ALA A 64 -14.05 -22.14 -12.38
CA ALA A 64 -14.34 -20.89 -11.71
C ALA A 64 -13.07 -20.07 -11.46
N MET A 65 -13.13 -18.78 -11.76
CA MET A 65 -11.99 -17.87 -11.72
C MET A 65 -12.12 -16.81 -10.63
N THR A 66 -11.00 -16.49 -10.00
CA THR A 66 -10.79 -15.32 -9.13
C THR A 66 -10.84 -14.02 -9.93
N MET A 67 -10.93 -12.87 -9.27
CA MET A 67 -10.90 -11.56 -9.92
C MET A 67 -9.66 -11.41 -10.79
N THR A 68 -8.48 -11.68 -10.25
CA THR A 68 -7.21 -11.56 -10.98
C THR A 68 -7.18 -12.45 -12.22
N GLU A 69 -7.64 -13.69 -12.13
CA GLU A 69 -7.74 -14.60 -13.28
C GLU A 69 -8.70 -14.04 -14.34
N LYS A 70 -9.88 -13.53 -13.96
CA LYS A 70 -10.84 -12.93 -14.90
C LYS A 70 -10.30 -11.68 -15.60
N ILE A 71 -9.62 -10.80 -14.86
CA ILE A 71 -8.99 -9.60 -15.42
C ILE A 71 -7.97 -9.99 -16.49
N LEU A 72 -7.06 -10.91 -16.15
CA LEU A 72 -6.04 -11.38 -17.08
C LEU A 72 -6.65 -12.17 -18.24
N SER A 73 -7.72 -12.92 -18.01
CA SER A 73 -8.44 -13.68 -19.04
C SER A 73 -9.00 -12.73 -20.10
N ARG A 74 -9.71 -11.68 -19.67
CA ARG A 74 -10.21 -10.62 -20.56
C ARG A 74 -9.06 -9.94 -21.30
N ALA A 75 -8.05 -9.48 -20.57
CA ALA A 75 -6.92 -8.75 -21.15
C ALA A 75 -6.05 -9.60 -22.10
N SER A 76 -6.14 -10.92 -22.04
CA SER A 76 -5.46 -11.85 -22.95
C SER A 76 -6.36 -12.41 -24.05
N GLU A 77 -7.62 -11.97 -24.13
CA GLU A 77 -8.62 -12.48 -25.09
C GLU A 77 -8.86 -14.00 -24.94
N ARG A 78 -8.61 -14.53 -23.74
CA ARG A 78 -8.89 -15.94 -23.38
C ARG A 78 -10.19 -16.01 -22.60
N SER A 79 -10.91 -17.12 -22.75
CA SER A 79 -12.13 -17.38 -21.99
C SER A 79 -11.88 -17.90 -20.58
N GLN A 80 -10.69 -18.44 -20.33
CA GLN A 80 -10.30 -19.01 -19.05
C GLN A 80 -8.77 -19.01 -18.88
N LEU A 81 -8.33 -18.82 -17.63
CA LEU A 81 -6.95 -18.96 -17.20
C LEU A 81 -6.88 -19.74 -15.87
N GLU A 82 -5.75 -20.39 -15.65
CA GLU A 82 -5.37 -21.02 -14.38
C GLU A 82 -4.04 -20.46 -13.85
N PRO A 83 -3.81 -20.48 -12.53
CA PRO A 83 -2.55 -20.04 -11.95
C PRO A 83 -1.37 -20.81 -12.52
N GLY A 84 -0.30 -20.08 -12.84
CA GLY A 84 0.93 -20.64 -13.37
C GLY A 84 1.06 -20.58 -14.89
N GLU A 85 -0.03 -20.31 -15.62
CA GLU A 85 0.02 -20.08 -17.06
C GLU A 85 0.78 -18.78 -17.38
N ASN A 86 1.59 -18.80 -18.45
CA ASN A 86 2.18 -17.59 -19.03
C ASN A 86 1.29 -17.13 -20.19
N VAL A 87 0.90 -15.86 -20.18
CA VAL A 87 -0.07 -15.32 -21.12
C VAL A 87 0.31 -13.91 -21.56
N TRP A 88 0.11 -13.61 -22.84
CA TRP A 88 0.25 -12.26 -23.37
C TRP A 88 -0.96 -11.43 -22.97
N VAL A 89 -0.71 -10.31 -22.30
CA VAL A 89 -1.75 -9.45 -21.74
C VAL A 89 -1.69 -8.10 -22.43
N ASN A 90 -2.82 -7.66 -22.99
CA ASN A 90 -3.01 -6.30 -23.47
C ASN A 90 -3.02 -5.33 -22.29
N ILE A 91 -2.23 -4.26 -22.37
CA ILE A 91 -2.11 -3.29 -21.27
C ILE A 91 -3.08 -2.13 -21.50
N ASP A 92 -3.86 -1.83 -20.46
CA ASP A 92 -4.84 -0.74 -20.51
C ASP A 92 -4.18 0.61 -20.19
N VAL A 93 -3.27 0.63 -19.21
CA VAL A 93 -2.48 1.82 -18.84
C VAL A 93 -1.05 1.42 -18.46
N LEU A 94 -0.06 2.15 -18.99
CA LEU A 94 1.32 2.14 -18.49
C LEU A 94 1.63 3.48 -17.83
N MET A 95 2.07 3.44 -16.57
CA MET A 95 2.57 4.62 -15.87
C MET A 95 4.10 4.58 -15.72
N THR A 96 4.74 5.73 -15.93
CA THR A 96 6.13 5.93 -15.51
C THR A 96 6.33 7.30 -14.86
N HIS A 97 7.44 7.48 -14.16
CA HIS A 97 7.78 8.68 -13.40
C HIS A 97 9.25 9.08 -13.62
N ASP A 98 9.69 10.15 -12.96
CA ASP A 98 11.00 10.79 -13.15
C ASP A 98 12.21 9.91 -12.82
N VAL A 99 12.08 8.92 -11.94
CA VAL A 99 13.23 8.04 -11.59
C VAL A 99 13.46 6.98 -12.66
N CYS A 100 12.38 6.34 -13.13
CA CYS A 100 12.45 5.16 -13.99
C CYS A 100 12.24 5.50 -15.47
N GLY A 101 11.48 6.54 -15.77
CA GLY A 101 11.08 6.90 -17.13
C GLY A 101 12.23 7.16 -18.10
N PRO A 102 13.31 7.88 -17.73
CA PRO A 102 14.47 8.04 -18.61
C PRO A 102 15.08 6.70 -19.05
N GLY A 103 15.18 5.73 -18.12
CA GLY A 103 15.67 4.38 -18.44
C GLY A 103 14.73 3.61 -19.35
N THR A 104 13.42 3.69 -19.09
CA THR A 104 12.36 3.10 -19.91
C THR A 104 12.37 3.66 -21.34
N ILE A 105 12.43 4.99 -21.49
CA ILE A 105 12.49 5.69 -22.78
C ILE A 105 13.73 5.28 -23.57
N GLY A 106 14.90 5.23 -22.91
CA GLY A 106 16.15 4.82 -23.54
C GLY A 106 16.09 3.38 -24.06
N ILE A 107 15.46 2.46 -23.33
CA ILE A 107 15.25 1.07 -23.78
C ILE A 107 14.27 1.03 -24.95
N PHE A 108 13.13 1.72 -24.86
CA PHE A 108 12.15 1.81 -25.95
C PHE A 108 12.81 2.27 -27.26
N LYS A 109 13.54 3.39 -27.23
CA LYS A 109 14.27 3.92 -28.40
C LYS A 109 15.33 2.96 -28.93
N ARG A 110 16.06 2.27 -28.04
CA ARG A 110 17.08 1.30 -28.46
C ARG A 110 16.49 0.08 -29.14
N GLU A 111 15.42 -0.50 -28.60
CA GLU A 111 14.87 -1.77 -29.09
C GLU A 111 13.87 -1.58 -30.25
N PHE A 112 13.12 -0.47 -30.29
CA PHE A 112 12.13 -0.18 -31.34
C PHE A 112 12.61 0.83 -32.39
N GLY A 113 13.71 1.53 -32.12
CA GLY A 113 14.31 2.55 -32.98
C GLY A 113 14.04 3.99 -32.52
N GLU A 114 14.97 4.90 -32.83
CA GLU A 114 14.93 6.30 -32.36
C GLU A 114 13.67 7.06 -32.79
N ASN A 115 13.11 6.72 -33.96
CA ASN A 115 11.91 7.36 -34.51
C ASN A 115 10.63 6.55 -34.25
N ALA A 116 10.69 5.51 -33.41
CA ALA A 116 9.53 4.69 -33.10
C ALA A 116 8.43 5.52 -32.42
N LYS A 117 7.17 5.14 -32.69
CA LYS A 117 6.02 5.70 -31.99
C LYS A 117 5.55 4.74 -30.92
N VAL A 118 5.18 5.29 -29.77
CA VAL A 118 4.57 4.51 -28.70
C VAL A 118 3.28 3.85 -29.19
N TRP A 119 2.94 2.70 -28.62
CA TRP A 119 1.79 1.90 -29.07
C TRP A 119 0.47 2.68 -28.99
N ASP A 120 0.31 3.49 -27.95
CA ASP A 120 -0.86 4.33 -27.73
C ASP A 120 -0.50 5.51 -26.80
N ARG A 121 -0.48 6.71 -27.38
CA ARG A 121 -0.14 7.96 -26.67
C ARG A 121 -1.16 8.35 -25.59
N GLU A 122 -2.34 7.72 -25.59
CA GLU A 122 -3.42 7.96 -24.61
C GLU A 122 -3.47 6.86 -23.54
N LYS A 123 -2.64 5.82 -23.62
CA LYS A 123 -2.52 4.80 -22.57
C LYS A 123 -1.22 4.87 -21.78
N ILE A 124 -0.37 5.85 -22.10
CA ILE A 124 0.85 6.15 -21.35
C ILE A 124 0.60 7.37 -20.48
N VAL A 125 0.85 7.21 -19.18
CA VAL A 125 0.74 8.27 -18.17
C VAL A 125 2.12 8.56 -17.59
N ILE A 126 2.53 9.82 -17.61
CA ILE A 126 3.84 10.25 -17.11
C ILE A 126 3.66 11.29 -16.02
N ILE A 127 4.13 10.97 -14.81
CA ILE A 127 3.98 11.80 -13.60
C ILE A 127 5.33 11.92 -12.90
N PRO A 128 6.02 13.08 -12.96
CA PRO A 128 7.18 13.36 -12.11
C PRO A 128 6.71 13.62 -10.68
N ASP A 129 7.26 12.95 -9.66
CA ASP A 129 6.85 13.13 -8.25
C ASP A 129 7.90 12.75 -7.20
N HIS A 130 9.00 12.10 -7.59
CA HIS A 130 9.97 11.54 -6.65
C HIS A 130 11.15 12.49 -6.37
N TYR A 131 11.87 12.90 -7.41
CA TYR A 131 13.06 13.74 -7.34
C TYR A 131 12.79 15.11 -7.96
N ILE A 132 11.79 15.79 -7.40
CA ILE A 132 11.40 17.15 -7.75
C ILE A 132 11.50 18.04 -6.50
N PHE A 133 11.45 19.36 -6.69
CA PHE A 133 11.75 20.35 -5.64
C PHE A 133 13.14 20.16 -5.02
N THR A 134 14.13 19.84 -5.86
CA THR A 134 15.54 19.65 -5.49
C THR A 134 16.44 20.48 -6.41
N SER A 135 17.58 20.89 -5.88
CA SER A 135 18.67 21.55 -6.62
C SER A 135 19.57 20.55 -7.36
N ASP A 136 19.36 19.23 -7.22
CA ASP A 136 20.17 18.21 -7.88
C ASP A 136 19.97 18.21 -9.42
N GLU A 137 21.03 18.55 -10.15
CA GLU A 137 21.00 18.66 -11.61
C GLU A 137 20.67 17.34 -12.31
N ARG A 138 21.02 16.19 -11.71
CA ARG A 138 20.74 14.88 -12.31
C ARG A 138 19.27 14.52 -12.19
N ALA A 139 18.66 14.86 -11.05
CA ALA A 139 17.23 14.73 -10.83
C ALA A 139 16.45 15.63 -11.81
N ASN A 140 16.83 16.90 -11.92
CA ASN A 140 16.14 17.85 -12.80
C ASN A 140 16.25 17.44 -14.28
N ARG A 141 17.42 16.96 -14.72
CA ARG A 141 17.62 16.40 -16.07
C ARG A 141 16.65 15.24 -16.38
N ASN A 142 16.27 14.43 -15.39
CA ASN A 142 15.31 13.35 -15.65
C ASN A 142 13.95 13.90 -16.06
N VAL A 143 13.49 15.00 -15.44
CA VAL A 143 12.23 15.67 -15.80
C VAL A 143 12.33 16.24 -17.22
N ASP A 144 13.47 16.79 -17.61
CA ASP A 144 13.69 17.29 -18.97
C ASP A 144 13.59 16.17 -20.02
N ILE A 145 14.20 15.00 -19.75
CA ILE A 145 14.08 13.82 -20.63
C ILE A 145 12.62 13.38 -20.79
N LEU A 146 11.86 13.37 -19.69
CA LEU A 146 10.43 13.04 -19.75
C LEU A 146 9.68 14.05 -20.63
N ARG A 147 9.93 15.35 -20.41
CA ARG A 147 9.27 16.43 -21.15
C ARG A 147 9.56 16.35 -22.64
N ASP A 148 10.82 16.17 -23.02
CA ASP A 148 11.23 16.02 -24.42
C ASP A 148 10.54 14.84 -25.09
N PHE A 149 10.52 13.69 -24.42
CA PHE A 149 9.82 12.51 -24.92
C PHE A 149 8.31 12.72 -25.04
N CYS A 150 7.67 13.32 -24.04
CA CYS A 150 6.24 13.62 -24.06
C CYS A 150 5.87 14.54 -25.22
N MET A 151 6.69 15.55 -25.52
CA MET A 151 6.51 16.44 -26.67
C MET A 151 6.72 15.69 -27.99
N GLU A 152 7.78 14.89 -28.11
CA GLU A 152 8.13 14.12 -29.31
C GLU A 152 7.05 13.08 -29.70
N GLN A 153 6.50 12.41 -28.70
CA GLN A 153 5.49 11.35 -28.85
C GLN A 153 4.06 11.88 -28.77
N ASN A 154 3.90 13.18 -28.44
CA ASN A 154 2.61 13.82 -28.19
C ASN A 154 1.80 13.03 -27.14
N ILE A 155 2.41 12.71 -26.00
CA ILE A 155 1.74 11.97 -24.90
C ILE A 155 0.63 12.84 -24.32
N LYS A 156 -0.60 12.29 -24.26
CA LYS A 156 -1.77 13.04 -23.79
C LYS A 156 -1.73 13.31 -22.29
N TYR A 157 -1.32 12.32 -21.51
CA TYR A 157 -1.36 12.36 -20.04
C TYR A 157 0.03 12.58 -19.45
N PHE A 158 0.57 13.77 -19.67
CA PHE A 158 1.81 14.23 -19.05
C PHE A 158 1.52 15.32 -18.01
N TYR A 159 1.75 14.98 -16.74
CA TYR A 159 1.46 15.85 -15.61
C TYR A 159 2.72 16.62 -15.19
N ASP A 160 3.18 17.51 -16.08
CA ASP A 160 4.47 18.18 -16.00
C ASP A 160 4.60 19.12 -14.79
N ILE A 161 5.84 19.29 -14.34
CA ILE A 161 6.27 20.31 -13.39
C ILE A 161 7.36 21.18 -14.03
N LYS A 162 6.90 22.30 -14.60
CA LYS A 162 7.74 23.27 -15.33
C LYS A 162 8.51 24.17 -14.38
N ASP A 163 7.83 24.73 -13.38
CA ASP A 163 8.45 25.50 -12.29
C ASP A 163 8.74 24.58 -11.10
N LEU A 164 9.99 24.15 -10.99
CA LEU A 164 10.47 23.28 -9.91
C LEU A 164 10.62 24.00 -8.56
N GLY A 165 10.51 25.32 -8.51
CA GLY A 165 10.56 26.11 -7.27
C GLY A 165 9.18 26.34 -6.66
N ASN A 166 8.12 26.29 -7.47
CA ASN A 166 6.76 26.58 -7.01
C ASN A 166 5.71 25.69 -7.68
N PHE A 167 5.27 24.65 -6.97
CA PHE A 167 4.24 23.74 -7.48
C PHE A 167 2.95 24.45 -7.88
N LYS A 168 2.60 25.57 -7.23
CA LYS A 168 1.36 26.33 -7.51
C LYS A 168 1.38 27.01 -8.87
N ALA A 169 2.55 27.21 -9.46
CA ALA A 169 2.70 27.73 -10.82
C ALA A 169 2.47 26.64 -11.89
N ASN A 170 2.24 25.39 -11.49
CA ASN A 170 2.11 24.24 -12.39
C ASN A 170 0.69 23.65 -12.31
N PRO A 171 -0.27 24.12 -13.11
CA PRO A 171 -1.64 23.59 -13.07
C PRO A 171 -1.73 22.10 -13.48
N ASP A 172 -0.81 21.64 -14.33
CA ASP A 172 -0.77 20.27 -14.84
C ASP A 172 -0.14 19.28 -13.86
N TYR A 173 0.69 19.74 -12.92
CA TYR A 173 1.34 18.86 -11.94
C TYR A 173 0.30 18.23 -11.01
N LYS A 174 0.43 16.95 -10.64
CA LYS A 174 -0.58 16.28 -9.79
C LYS A 174 -0.07 15.72 -8.48
N GLY A 175 1.24 15.62 -8.26
CA GLY A 175 1.77 15.00 -7.04
C GLY A 175 2.03 13.51 -7.18
N VAL A 176 2.01 12.81 -6.05
CA VAL A 176 2.33 11.38 -5.92
C VAL A 176 1.59 10.55 -6.95
N CYS A 177 2.34 9.85 -7.80
CA CYS A 177 1.86 9.22 -9.03
C CYS A 177 0.63 8.32 -8.81
N HIS A 178 0.61 7.47 -7.80
CA HIS A 178 -0.51 6.54 -7.54
C HIS A 178 -1.81 7.22 -7.11
N ILE A 179 -1.70 8.34 -6.40
CA ILE A 179 -2.88 9.11 -5.97
C ILE A 179 -3.35 10.00 -7.11
N ALA A 180 -2.43 10.56 -7.88
CA ALA A 180 -2.74 11.28 -9.12
C ALA A 180 -3.45 10.38 -10.14
N LEU A 181 -2.98 9.14 -10.36
CA LEU A 181 -3.65 8.16 -11.22
C LEU A 181 -5.12 7.95 -10.82
N ALA A 182 -5.38 7.80 -9.51
CA ALA A 182 -6.73 7.65 -9.00
C ALA A 182 -7.57 8.93 -9.18
N GLN A 183 -7.03 10.09 -8.81
CA GLN A 183 -7.73 11.38 -8.86
C GLN A 183 -8.05 11.83 -10.30
N GLU A 184 -7.23 11.45 -11.27
CA GLU A 184 -7.37 11.81 -12.67
C GLU A 184 -8.05 10.71 -13.52
N GLY A 185 -8.65 9.70 -12.87
CA GLY A 185 -9.52 8.73 -13.56
C GLY A 185 -8.82 7.64 -14.37
N HIS A 186 -7.54 7.37 -14.06
CA HIS A 186 -6.76 6.31 -14.72
C HIS A 186 -6.95 4.93 -14.09
N CYS A 187 -7.47 4.85 -12.88
CA CYS A 187 -7.74 3.60 -12.17
C CYS A 187 -9.19 3.15 -12.40
N ARG A 188 -9.45 2.35 -13.45
CA ARG A 188 -10.80 1.89 -13.81
C ARG A 188 -10.98 0.37 -13.58
N PRO A 189 -12.11 -0.07 -12.98
CA PRO A 189 -12.36 -1.46 -12.64
C PRO A 189 -12.15 -2.46 -13.79
N GLY A 190 -11.58 -3.61 -13.44
CA GLY A 190 -11.31 -4.69 -14.36
C GLY A 190 -10.05 -4.52 -15.20
N GLU A 191 -9.50 -3.32 -15.37
CA GLU A 191 -8.34 -3.08 -16.25
C GLU A 191 -7.01 -3.66 -15.72
N VAL A 192 -6.02 -3.73 -16.63
CA VAL A 192 -4.62 -4.04 -16.35
C VAL A 192 -3.80 -2.74 -16.38
N LEU A 193 -3.28 -2.34 -15.22
CA LEU A 193 -2.44 -1.16 -15.07
C LEU A 193 -1.02 -1.57 -14.66
N LEU A 194 -0.05 -1.31 -15.53
CA LEU A 194 1.36 -1.53 -15.23
C LEU A 194 2.05 -0.21 -14.94
N GLY A 195 3.09 -0.24 -14.11
CA GLY A 195 3.88 0.95 -13.83
C GLY A 195 5.31 0.63 -13.46
N THR A 196 6.21 1.60 -13.64
CA THR A 196 7.63 1.44 -13.30
C THR A 196 7.93 1.64 -11.81
N ASP A 197 6.89 1.73 -10.98
CA ASP A 197 6.99 1.85 -9.53
C ASP A 197 6.45 0.59 -8.84
N SER A 198 7.06 0.21 -7.72
CA SER A 198 6.66 -1.01 -7.00
C SER A 198 5.25 -0.95 -6.42
N HIS A 199 4.76 0.25 -6.10
CA HIS A 199 3.47 0.46 -5.44
C HIS A 199 2.32 0.71 -6.43
N THR A 200 2.52 0.45 -7.72
CA THR A 200 1.45 0.45 -8.73
C THR A 200 0.28 -0.46 -8.33
N CYS A 201 0.52 -1.47 -7.48
CA CYS A 201 -0.52 -2.28 -6.85
C CYS A 201 -1.60 -1.49 -6.08
N ASN A 202 -1.36 -0.21 -5.75
CA ASN A 202 -2.36 0.71 -5.21
C ASN A 202 -3.67 0.72 -6.01
N ALA A 203 -3.57 0.66 -7.35
CA ALA A 203 -4.73 0.71 -8.24
C ALA A 203 -5.63 -0.54 -8.14
N GLY A 204 -5.13 -1.60 -7.50
CA GLY A 204 -5.91 -2.75 -7.06
C GLY A 204 -7.13 -2.42 -6.18
N ALA A 205 -7.10 -1.27 -5.49
CA ALA A 205 -8.24 -0.74 -4.73
C ALA A 205 -9.50 -0.52 -5.59
N PHE A 206 -9.34 -0.38 -6.91
CA PHE A 206 -10.39 -0.18 -7.89
C PHE A 206 -10.83 -1.48 -8.57
N GLY A 207 -10.32 -2.64 -8.14
CA GLY A 207 -10.57 -3.92 -8.80
C GLY A 207 -9.79 -4.09 -10.10
N GLN A 208 -8.58 -3.53 -10.18
CA GLN A 208 -7.64 -3.71 -11.30
C GLN A 208 -6.59 -4.78 -11.00
N PHE A 209 -6.08 -5.44 -12.03
CA PHE A 209 -4.78 -6.08 -11.93
C PHE A 209 -3.71 -5.01 -12.11
N ALA A 210 -3.05 -4.62 -11.01
CA ALA A 210 -2.04 -3.59 -11.05
C ALA A 210 -0.74 -4.04 -10.39
N THR A 211 0.39 -3.84 -11.08
CA THR A 211 1.70 -4.31 -10.59
C THR A 211 2.85 -3.48 -11.12
N GLY A 212 3.90 -3.36 -10.31
CA GLY A 212 5.17 -2.79 -10.73
C GLY A 212 5.93 -3.70 -11.69
N ILE A 213 6.58 -3.10 -12.68
CA ILE A 213 7.44 -3.75 -13.65
C ILE A 213 8.77 -3.00 -13.81
N GLY A 214 9.79 -3.66 -14.36
CA GLY A 214 11.09 -3.04 -14.60
C GLY A 214 11.11 -2.17 -15.87
N ASN A 215 12.16 -1.35 -16.02
CA ASN A 215 12.32 -0.46 -17.17
C ASN A 215 12.34 -1.22 -18.52
N THR A 216 12.89 -2.44 -18.54
CA THR A 216 12.90 -3.28 -19.76
C THR A 216 11.49 -3.67 -20.19
N ASP A 217 10.68 -4.18 -19.25
CA ASP A 217 9.30 -4.55 -19.51
C ASP A 217 8.47 -3.33 -19.90
N ALA A 218 8.67 -2.19 -19.23
CA ALA A 218 7.97 -0.96 -19.54
C ALA A 218 8.35 -0.42 -20.93
N GLY A 219 9.63 -0.50 -21.32
CA GLY A 219 10.09 -0.11 -22.66
C GLY A 219 9.51 -1.02 -23.74
N PHE A 220 9.36 -2.32 -23.44
CA PHE A 220 8.65 -3.26 -24.30
C PHE A 220 7.17 -2.91 -24.43
N VAL A 221 6.48 -2.62 -23.32
CA VAL A 221 5.07 -2.19 -23.34
C VAL A 221 4.91 -0.89 -24.13
N MET A 222 5.83 0.08 -24.00
CA MET A 222 5.80 1.33 -24.77
C MET A 222 5.76 1.08 -26.29
N GLY A 223 6.41 0.04 -26.81
CA GLY A 223 6.35 -0.28 -28.23
C GLY A 223 5.25 -1.28 -28.62
N ALA A 224 4.96 -2.27 -27.78
CA ALA A 224 4.09 -3.38 -28.13
C ALA A 224 2.66 -3.30 -27.57
N GLY A 225 2.43 -2.50 -26.53
CA GLY A 225 1.14 -2.42 -25.82
C GLY A 225 0.72 -3.69 -25.08
N LYS A 226 1.64 -4.66 -24.94
CA LYS A 226 1.39 -5.97 -24.30
C LYS A 226 2.57 -6.40 -23.45
N LEU A 227 2.36 -7.31 -22.52
CA LEU A 227 3.43 -7.95 -21.75
C LEU A 227 3.11 -9.43 -21.48
N LEU A 228 4.14 -10.28 -21.45
CA LEU A 228 3.99 -11.67 -21.04
C LEU A 228 3.95 -11.73 -19.51
N LEU A 229 2.82 -12.17 -18.95
CA LEU A 229 2.62 -12.27 -17.51
C LEU A 229 2.32 -13.71 -17.12
N LYS A 230 2.81 -14.10 -15.95
CA LYS A 230 2.42 -15.36 -15.31
C LYS A 230 1.22 -15.12 -14.40
N VAL A 231 0.15 -15.89 -14.59
CA VAL A 231 -1.07 -15.79 -13.79
C VAL A 231 -0.75 -16.19 -12.34
N PRO A 232 -0.93 -15.30 -11.35
CA PRO A 232 -0.61 -15.61 -9.95
C PRO A 232 -1.76 -16.40 -9.30
N PRO A 233 -1.47 -17.35 -8.39
CA PRO A 233 -2.49 -17.87 -7.49
C PRO A 233 -2.90 -16.82 -6.46
N THR A 234 -4.12 -16.92 -5.92
CA THR A 234 -4.71 -15.87 -5.07
C THR A 234 -4.87 -16.31 -3.61
N LEU A 235 -4.36 -15.50 -2.68
CA LEU A 235 -4.69 -15.54 -1.26
C LEU A 235 -5.93 -14.67 -1.00
N ARG A 236 -6.85 -15.14 -0.17
CA ARG A 236 -8.05 -14.37 0.20
C ARG A 236 -7.96 -13.90 1.65
N PHE A 237 -8.16 -12.62 1.85
CA PHE A 237 -8.18 -11.97 3.16
C PHE A 237 -9.61 -11.50 3.43
N ILE A 238 -10.25 -12.12 4.41
CA ILE A 238 -11.63 -11.85 4.82
C ILE A 238 -11.58 -11.01 6.10
N LEU A 239 -11.92 -9.73 5.99
CA LEU A 239 -11.92 -8.77 7.09
C LEU A 239 -13.37 -8.42 7.42
N ASP A 240 -13.87 -8.99 8.51
CA ASP A 240 -15.23 -8.81 8.98
C ASP A 240 -15.26 -8.13 10.35
N GLY A 241 -16.39 -7.49 10.67
CA GLY A 241 -16.59 -6.73 11.90
C GLY A 241 -16.62 -5.22 11.69
N GLU A 242 -17.12 -4.51 12.68
CA GLU A 242 -17.12 -3.05 12.72
C GLU A 242 -15.71 -2.56 13.01
N MET A 243 -15.20 -1.62 12.20
CA MET A 243 -13.88 -1.04 12.40
C MET A 243 -13.94 -0.06 13.58
N PRO A 244 -13.16 -0.27 14.65
CA PRO A 244 -13.10 0.70 15.73
C PRO A 244 -12.61 2.08 15.24
N ASP A 245 -13.16 3.16 15.79
CA ASP A 245 -12.88 4.56 15.41
C ASP A 245 -11.43 5.02 15.62
N TYR A 246 -10.60 4.19 16.23
CA TYR A 246 -9.16 4.40 16.46
C TYR A 246 -8.27 3.62 15.50
N LEU A 247 -8.84 2.86 14.55
CA LEU A 247 -8.10 2.14 13.51
C LEU A 247 -8.29 2.79 12.14
N LEU A 248 -7.31 2.57 11.28
CA LEU A 248 -7.39 2.86 9.84
C LEU A 248 -6.94 1.63 9.04
N ALA A 249 -7.18 1.63 7.73
CA ALA A 249 -6.69 0.58 6.84
C ALA A 249 -5.17 0.32 6.95
N LYS A 250 -4.37 1.30 7.39
CA LYS A 250 -2.95 1.10 7.72
C LYS A 250 -2.76 0.04 8.80
N ASP A 251 -3.55 0.07 9.87
CA ASP A 251 -3.47 -0.92 10.95
C ASP A 251 -3.88 -2.31 10.43
N LEU A 252 -4.88 -2.38 9.54
CA LEU A 252 -5.30 -3.65 8.92
C LEU A 252 -4.19 -4.29 8.08
N ILE A 253 -3.52 -3.51 7.22
CA ILE A 253 -2.47 -4.06 6.35
C ILE A 253 -1.19 -4.39 7.14
N LEU A 254 -0.86 -3.62 8.18
CA LEU A 254 0.24 -3.98 9.09
C LEU A 254 -0.07 -5.26 9.89
N GLN A 255 -1.33 -5.48 10.28
CA GLN A 255 -1.77 -6.73 10.89
C GLN A 255 -1.52 -7.91 9.94
N ILE A 256 -1.91 -7.77 8.68
CA ILE A 256 -1.77 -8.82 7.66
C ILE A 256 -0.29 -9.09 7.37
N ILE A 257 0.52 -8.06 7.12
CA ILE A 257 1.95 -8.21 6.82
C ILE A 257 2.68 -8.85 8.01
N GLY A 258 2.35 -8.46 9.25
CA GLY A 258 2.92 -9.07 10.44
C GLY A 258 2.55 -10.56 10.63
N GLU A 259 1.40 -11.00 10.11
CA GLU A 259 0.96 -12.40 10.16
C GLU A 259 1.66 -13.25 9.08
N ILE A 260 1.81 -12.70 7.86
CA ILE A 260 2.29 -13.47 6.71
C ILE A 260 3.76 -13.22 6.35
N SER A 261 4.43 -12.27 7.02
CA SER A 261 5.78 -11.76 6.73
C SER A 261 5.93 -11.01 5.39
N VAL A 262 7.10 -10.40 5.18
CA VAL A 262 7.46 -9.74 3.91
C VAL A 262 7.51 -10.67 2.69
N SER A 263 7.41 -11.99 2.88
CA SER A 263 7.43 -12.99 1.79
C SER A 263 6.17 -13.87 1.73
N GLY A 264 5.16 -13.62 2.56
CA GLY A 264 3.96 -14.47 2.61
C GLY A 264 3.20 -14.52 1.28
N ALA A 265 3.15 -13.39 0.59
CA ALA A 265 2.44 -13.21 -0.67
C ALA A 265 3.35 -13.25 -1.91
N THR A 266 4.61 -13.66 -1.80
CA THR A 266 5.52 -13.73 -2.96
C THR A 266 4.92 -14.57 -4.11
N TYR A 267 4.86 -13.95 -5.29
CA TYR A 267 4.23 -14.45 -6.53
C TYR A 267 2.72 -14.70 -6.47
N LYS A 268 2.02 -14.17 -5.47
CA LYS A 268 0.58 -14.36 -5.27
C LYS A 268 -0.16 -13.04 -5.41
N SER A 269 -1.44 -13.15 -5.77
CA SER A 269 -2.41 -12.06 -5.66
C SER A 269 -3.01 -12.06 -4.24
N MET A 270 -3.32 -10.88 -3.71
CA MET A 270 -4.04 -10.72 -2.44
C MET A 270 -5.43 -10.15 -2.71
N GLU A 271 -6.49 -10.94 -2.51
CA GLU A 271 -7.88 -10.50 -2.68
C GLU A 271 -8.50 -10.18 -1.31
N PHE A 272 -8.97 -8.94 -1.14
CA PHE A 272 -9.54 -8.46 0.11
C PHE A 272 -11.07 -8.37 0.01
N ILE A 273 -11.77 -9.05 0.92
CA ILE A 273 -13.22 -9.07 1.01
C ILE A 273 -13.68 -8.97 2.48
N GLY A 274 -14.98 -8.85 2.71
CA GLY A 274 -15.59 -8.84 4.05
C GLY A 274 -16.24 -7.50 4.38
N SER A 275 -17.06 -7.49 5.43
CA SER A 275 -17.90 -6.34 5.79
C SER A 275 -17.09 -5.08 6.06
N THR A 276 -15.89 -5.22 6.65
CA THR A 276 -15.01 -4.08 6.90
C THR A 276 -14.52 -3.48 5.59
N VAL A 277 -14.06 -4.31 4.65
CA VAL A 277 -13.55 -3.83 3.33
C VAL A 277 -14.64 -3.07 2.57
N GLU A 278 -15.89 -3.54 2.63
CA GLU A 278 -17.04 -2.87 2.01
C GLU A 278 -17.33 -1.49 2.63
N SER A 279 -17.06 -1.31 3.93
CA SER A 279 -17.22 -0.02 4.62
C SER A 279 -16.07 0.98 4.40
N LEU A 280 -14.88 0.51 3.98
CA LEU A 280 -13.73 1.38 3.76
C LEU A 280 -14.00 2.40 2.65
N SER A 281 -13.49 3.61 2.82
CA SER A 281 -13.40 4.61 1.76
C SER A 281 -12.47 4.14 0.64
N MET A 282 -12.50 4.82 -0.51
CA MET A 282 -11.51 4.54 -1.56
C MET A 282 -10.08 4.86 -1.12
N GLU A 283 -9.88 5.88 -0.28
CA GLU A 283 -8.55 6.24 0.22
C GLU A 283 -8.01 5.15 1.16
N GLU A 284 -8.86 4.58 2.00
CA GLU A 284 -8.49 3.45 2.85
C GLU A 284 -8.20 2.16 2.04
N ARG A 285 -9.01 1.86 1.02
CA ARG A 285 -8.73 0.74 0.08
C ARG A 285 -7.41 0.93 -0.65
N MET A 286 -7.08 2.16 -1.04
CA MET A 286 -5.77 2.48 -1.62
C MET A 286 -4.64 2.17 -0.65
N THR A 287 -4.74 2.56 0.63
CA THR A 287 -3.74 2.20 1.65
C THR A 287 -3.57 0.69 1.79
N LEU A 288 -4.67 -0.08 1.80
CA LEU A 288 -4.65 -1.54 1.87
C LEU A 288 -3.93 -2.18 0.66
N CYS A 289 -4.31 -1.79 -0.56
CA CYS A 289 -3.72 -2.33 -1.79
C CYS A 289 -2.30 -1.82 -2.07
N ASN A 290 -1.93 -0.63 -1.57
CA ASN A 290 -0.59 -0.08 -1.75
C ASN A 290 0.46 -1.00 -1.10
N MET A 291 0.21 -1.46 0.13
CA MET A 291 1.23 -2.17 0.91
C MET A 291 1.30 -3.68 0.64
N VAL A 292 0.52 -4.22 -0.30
CA VAL A 292 0.60 -5.66 -0.66
C VAL A 292 1.99 -6.07 -1.14
N VAL A 293 2.70 -5.17 -1.83
CA VAL A 293 4.07 -5.41 -2.27
C VAL A 293 5.04 -5.58 -1.09
N GLU A 294 4.73 -5.02 0.08
CA GLU A 294 5.52 -5.20 1.30
C GLU A 294 5.34 -6.58 1.92
N ALA A 295 4.30 -7.34 1.54
CA ALA A 295 4.17 -8.79 1.81
C ALA A 295 4.74 -9.67 0.67
N GLY A 296 5.37 -9.06 -0.34
CA GLY A 296 5.81 -9.73 -1.56
C GLY A 296 4.69 -9.95 -2.58
N GLY A 297 3.48 -9.45 -2.33
CA GLY A 297 2.31 -9.61 -3.20
C GLY A 297 2.55 -9.03 -4.60
N LYS A 298 2.14 -9.78 -5.63
CA LYS A 298 2.25 -9.33 -7.03
C LYS A 298 1.27 -8.18 -7.32
N ASN A 299 0.05 -8.31 -6.79
CA ASN A 299 -0.99 -7.29 -6.77
C ASN A 299 -1.92 -7.53 -5.56
N GLY A 300 -2.71 -6.52 -5.23
CA GLY A 300 -3.85 -6.61 -4.34
C GLY A 300 -5.11 -6.29 -5.13
N VAL A 301 -6.27 -6.85 -4.78
CA VAL A 301 -7.55 -6.48 -5.39
C VAL A 301 -8.64 -6.33 -4.35
N VAL A 302 -9.42 -5.25 -4.47
CA VAL A 302 -10.69 -5.05 -3.76
C VAL A 302 -11.80 -5.05 -4.81
N PRO A 303 -12.88 -5.85 -4.64
CA PRO A 303 -14.02 -5.82 -5.55
C PRO A 303 -14.65 -4.43 -5.66
N ALA A 304 -14.77 -3.90 -6.88
CA ALA A 304 -15.42 -2.62 -7.13
C ALA A 304 -16.90 -2.65 -6.71
N ASP A 305 -17.34 -1.63 -5.98
CA ASP A 305 -18.71 -1.48 -5.49
C ASP A 305 -19.19 -0.03 -5.60
N LYS A 306 -20.31 0.30 -4.96
CA LYS A 306 -20.88 1.65 -4.95
C LYS A 306 -19.88 2.74 -4.52
N THR A 307 -18.94 2.43 -3.62
CA THR A 307 -17.92 3.39 -3.16
C THR A 307 -16.92 3.65 -4.28
N THR A 308 -16.52 2.61 -5.01
CA THR A 308 -15.66 2.73 -6.19
C THR A 308 -16.35 3.49 -7.32
N PHE A 309 -17.59 3.14 -7.66
CA PHE A 309 -18.32 3.82 -8.75
C PHE A 309 -18.58 5.29 -8.46
N LYS A 310 -18.98 5.62 -7.22
CA LYS A 310 -19.16 7.01 -6.78
C LYS A 310 -17.85 7.80 -6.84
N TYR A 311 -16.72 7.18 -6.50
CA TYR A 311 -15.43 7.87 -6.59
C TYR A 311 -15.06 8.19 -8.04
N LEU A 312 -15.44 7.35 -9.01
CA LEU A 312 -15.06 7.51 -10.42
C LEU A 312 -16.01 8.39 -11.25
N GLU A 313 -17.24 8.61 -10.76
CA GLU A 313 -18.32 9.31 -11.48
C GLU A 313 -17.90 10.67 -12.07
N ASP A 314 -17.06 11.43 -11.35
CA ASP A 314 -16.57 12.75 -11.77
C ASP A 314 -15.12 12.75 -12.31
N LYS A 315 -14.49 11.58 -12.43
CA LYS A 315 -13.05 11.46 -12.77
C LYS A 315 -12.79 10.87 -14.13
N THR A 316 -13.72 10.09 -14.68
CA THR A 316 -13.54 9.46 -15.98
C THR A 316 -14.84 9.31 -16.74
N THR A 317 -14.77 9.51 -18.05
CA THR A 317 -15.86 9.24 -19.00
C THR A 317 -15.61 7.99 -19.83
N MET A 318 -14.50 7.28 -19.57
CA MET A 318 -14.13 6.05 -20.27
C MET A 318 -14.96 4.90 -19.70
N ASP A 319 -15.51 4.07 -20.58
CA ASP A 319 -16.22 2.86 -20.17
C ASP A 319 -15.27 1.87 -19.49
N PHE A 320 -15.79 1.14 -18.50
CA PHE A 320 -15.08 0.08 -17.82
C PHE A 320 -16.04 -1.03 -17.38
N GLU A 321 -15.52 -2.25 -17.27
CA GLU A 321 -16.30 -3.42 -16.88
C GLU A 321 -15.72 -4.03 -15.58
N PRO A 322 -16.40 -3.86 -14.43
CA PRO A 322 -15.97 -4.49 -13.20
C PRO A 322 -16.14 -6.01 -13.29
N VAL A 323 -15.15 -6.75 -12.80
CA VAL A 323 -15.20 -8.22 -12.74
C VAL A 323 -15.12 -8.70 -11.29
N TYR A 324 -15.72 -9.87 -11.03
CA TYR A 324 -15.86 -10.43 -9.68
C TYR A 324 -15.48 -11.89 -9.68
N SER A 325 -14.85 -12.37 -8.60
CA SER A 325 -14.57 -13.79 -8.39
C SER A 325 -15.86 -14.62 -8.52
N ASP A 326 -15.76 -15.77 -9.18
CA ASP A 326 -16.84 -16.75 -9.21
C ASP A 326 -17.07 -17.34 -7.81
N GLY A 327 -18.32 -17.75 -7.50
CA GLY A 327 -18.68 -18.26 -6.17
C GLY A 327 -17.88 -19.50 -5.73
N ASN A 328 -17.38 -20.30 -6.69
CA ASN A 328 -16.54 -21.48 -6.50
C ASN A 328 -15.09 -21.28 -6.99
N ALA A 329 -14.63 -20.04 -7.14
CA ALA A 329 -13.24 -19.73 -7.47
C ALA A 329 -12.29 -20.32 -6.42
N ARG A 330 -11.10 -20.77 -6.87
CA ARG A 330 -10.12 -21.42 -6.01
C ARG A 330 -9.12 -20.42 -5.46
N PHE A 331 -9.09 -20.30 -4.14
CA PHE A 331 -8.08 -19.56 -3.40
C PHE A 331 -7.09 -20.55 -2.79
N ILE A 332 -5.80 -20.23 -2.84
CA ILE A 332 -4.78 -21.11 -2.26
C ILE A 332 -4.79 -21.10 -0.73
N GLN A 333 -5.30 -20.02 -0.12
CA GLN A 333 -5.51 -19.93 1.33
C GLN A 333 -6.48 -18.80 1.67
N ASP A 334 -7.30 -19.01 2.70
CA ASP A 334 -8.12 -17.98 3.35
C ASP A 334 -7.48 -17.53 4.67
N TYR A 335 -7.40 -16.23 4.89
CA TYR A 335 -7.11 -15.60 6.18
C TYR A 335 -8.34 -14.84 6.65
N LYS A 336 -8.73 -15.01 7.91
CA LYS A 336 -9.94 -14.41 8.48
C LYS A 336 -9.58 -13.54 9.67
N PHE A 337 -10.01 -12.29 9.64
CA PHE A 337 -9.77 -11.30 10.69
C PHE A 337 -11.10 -10.77 11.21
N ASP A 338 -11.24 -10.77 12.53
CA ASP A 338 -12.29 -10.03 13.24
C ASP A 338 -11.72 -8.65 13.58
N VAL A 339 -12.08 -7.66 12.76
CA VAL A 339 -11.52 -6.30 12.83
C VAL A 339 -11.89 -5.60 14.13
N SER A 340 -13.03 -5.94 14.73
CA SER A 340 -13.49 -5.36 16.01
C SER A 340 -12.56 -5.63 17.18
N LYS A 341 -11.65 -6.60 17.04
CA LYS A 341 -10.67 -7.02 18.06
C LYS A 341 -9.26 -6.49 17.80
N LEU A 342 -9.05 -5.79 16.69
CA LEU A 342 -7.74 -5.26 16.36
C LEU A 342 -7.42 -4.02 17.19
N GLU A 343 -6.13 -3.80 17.43
CA GLU A 343 -5.60 -2.67 18.18
C GLU A 343 -4.60 -1.90 17.31
N PRO A 344 -4.36 -0.60 17.58
CA PRO A 344 -3.41 0.20 16.79
C PRO A 344 -2.02 -0.43 16.73
N LEU A 345 -1.43 -0.43 15.54
CA LEU A 345 -0.16 -1.09 15.28
C LEU A 345 0.95 -0.12 14.89
N VAL A 346 2.18 -0.58 15.10
CA VAL A 346 3.38 -0.02 14.49
C VAL A 346 4.22 -1.14 13.88
N ALA A 347 4.86 -0.87 12.73
CA ALA A 347 5.96 -1.71 12.24
C ALA A 347 7.29 -1.11 12.68
N LYS A 348 7.98 -1.81 13.57
CA LYS A 348 9.27 -1.40 14.13
C LYS A 348 10.38 -1.52 13.08
N PRO A 349 11.47 -0.76 13.20
CA PRO A 349 12.61 -0.92 12.32
C PRO A 349 13.19 -2.34 12.39
N HIS A 350 13.75 -2.92 11.32
CA HIS A 350 13.87 -2.39 9.97
C HIS A 350 13.09 -3.25 8.96
N SER A 351 11.85 -3.61 9.28
CA SER A 351 11.00 -4.37 8.36
C SER A 351 9.50 -4.05 8.54
N PRO A 352 8.71 -3.97 7.45
CA PRO A 352 7.26 -3.79 7.53
C PRO A 352 6.52 -4.90 8.30
N ASP A 353 7.09 -6.11 8.37
CA ASP A 353 6.52 -7.24 9.11
C ASP A 353 6.92 -7.29 10.60
N ASN A 354 7.84 -6.43 11.06
CA ASN A 354 8.23 -6.33 12.47
C ASN A 354 7.17 -5.57 13.29
N ARG A 355 5.94 -6.07 13.24
CA ARG A 355 4.75 -5.52 13.88
C ARG A 355 4.86 -5.59 15.40
N ALA A 356 4.36 -4.55 16.06
CA ALA A 356 4.05 -4.52 17.50
C ALA A 356 2.76 -3.71 17.72
N LEU A 357 2.12 -3.89 18.89
CA LEU A 357 1.06 -2.97 19.29
C LEU A 357 1.66 -1.60 19.60
N ALA A 358 0.97 -0.51 19.26
CA ALA A 358 1.46 0.84 19.54
C ALA A 358 1.75 1.03 21.05
N ARG A 359 0.85 0.55 21.93
CA ARG A 359 1.02 0.59 23.40
C ARG A 359 2.27 -0.13 23.92
N GLU A 360 2.77 -1.13 23.21
CA GLU A 360 3.97 -1.89 23.60
C GLU A 360 5.27 -1.12 23.29
N CYS A 361 5.18 -0.06 22.49
CA CYS A 361 6.31 0.76 22.09
C CYS A 361 6.37 2.10 22.86
N LYS A 362 5.59 2.28 23.93
CA LYS A 362 5.48 3.54 24.68
C LYS A 362 6.79 4.13 25.21
N ASP A 363 7.81 3.29 25.43
CA ASP A 363 9.12 3.72 25.92
C ASP A 363 10.06 4.18 24.79
N VAL A 364 9.64 4.04 23.52
CA VAL A 364 10.40 4.49 22.35
C VAL A 364 10.26 5.99 22.21
N LYS A 365 11.30 6.72 22.63
CA LYS A 365 11.44 8.15 22.36
C LYS A 365 11.66 8.39 20.87
N ILE A 366 10.97 9.38 20.33
CA ILE A 366 11.06 9.76 18.92
C ILE A 366 11.64 11.16 18.77
N ASP A 367 12.25 11.44 17.62
CA ASP A 367 12.81 12.75 17.31
C ASP A 367 11.91 13.57 16.39
N ARG A 368 11.01 12.92 15.65
CA ARG A 368 10.15 13.54 14.64
C ARG A 368 9.00 12.65 14.19
N VAL A 369 7.98 13.26 13.59
CA VAL A 369 6.86 12.58 12.93
C VAL A 369 6.76 13.00 11.47
N TYR A 370 6.44 12.08 10.57
CA TYR A 370 6.21 12.34 9.15
C TYR A 370 4.84 11.80 8.71
N ILE A 371 3.96 12.69 8.27
CA ILE A 371 2.62 12.35 7.75
C ILE A 371 2.59 12.72 6.25
N GLY A 372 2.65 11.71 5.39
CA GLY A 372 2.65 11.88 3.94
C GLY A 372 2.84 10.56 3.18
N SER A 373 3.23 10.64 1.90
CA SER A 373 3.34 9.52 0.94
C SER A 373 2.00 9.00 0.40
N CYS A 374 2.03 8.09 -0.58
CA CYS A 374 0.84 7.45 -1.14
C CYS A 374 -0.01 6.71 -0.08
N THR A 375 0.61 6.21 1.00
CA THR A 375 -0.12 5.52 2.07
C THR A 375 -0.67 6.41 3.16
N GLY A 376 -0.21 7.66 3.29
CA GLY A 376 -0.48 8.47 4.47
C GLY A 376 -0.54 9.97 4.23
N GLY A 377 -0.68 10.39 2.97
CA GLY A 377 -0.76 11.78 2.54
C GLY A 377 -2.02 12.10 1.74
N LYS A 378 -3.09 11.32 1.89
CA LYS A 378 -4.39 11.58 1.26
C LYS A 378 -5.25 12.47 2.16
N THR A 379 -6.38 12.98 1.67
CA THR A 379 -7.19 13.96 2.41
C THR A 379 -7.71 13.37 3.72
N GLU A 380 -8.18 12.12 3.71
CA GLU A 380 -8.66 11.44 4.90
C GLU A 380 -7.55 11.16 5.94
N ASP A 381 -6.31 10.96 5.48
CA ASP A 381 -5.16 10.75 6.37
C ASP A 381 -4.88 12.02 7.21
N PHE A 382 -4.98 13.20 6.60
CA PHE A 382 -4.80 14.47 7.32
C PHE A 382 -6.00 14.82 8.19
N LEU A 383 -7.22 14.51 7.75
CA LEU A 383 -8.41 14.64 8.59
C LEU A 383 -8.29 13.76 9.85
N ALA A 384 -7.77 12.55 9.70
CA ALA A 384 -7.51 11.65 10.81
C ALA A 384 -6.48 12.24 11.79
N ALA A 385 -5.34 12.74 11.31
CA ALA A 385 -4.36 13.42 12.14
C ALA A 385 -4.94 14.66 12.86
N ALA A 386 -5.71 15.48 12.13
CA ALA A 386 -6.36 16.68 12.68
C ALA A 386 -7.38 16.33 13.77
N LYS A 387 -8.13 15.22 13.64
CA LYS A 387 -9.05 14.73 14.69
C LYS A 387 -8.32 14.49 16.01
N VAL A 388 -7.13 13.88 15.97
CA VAL A 388 -6.31 13.62 17.17
C VAL A 388 -5.80 14.93 17.79
N PHE A 389 -5.26 15.84 16.98
CA PHE A 389 -4.78 17.13 17.47
C PHE A 389 -5.91 17.97 18.07
N LEU A 390 -7.07 18.00 17.42
CA LEU A 390 -8.26 18.70 17.90
C LEU A 390 -8.76 18.12 19.23
N ALA A 391 -8.89 16.80 19.32
CA ALA A 391 -9.32 16.12 20.55
C ALA A 391 -8.36 16.38 21.71
N SER A 392 -7.05 16.43 21.42
CA SER A 392 -6.06 16.69 22.46
C SER A 392 -5.99 18.16 22.90
N GLY A 393 -6.12 19.12 21.98
CA GLY A 393 -5.87 20.54 22.24
C GLY A 393 -4.43 20.88 22.68
N LYS A 394 -3.47 19.96 22.52
CA LYS A 394 -2.07 20.12 22.93
C LYS A 394 -1.18 20.48 21.73
N LYS A 395 0.01 21.03 22.04
CA LYS A 395 1.08 21.25 21.07
C LYS A 395 1.93 19.99 20.90
N VAL A 396 2.42 19.76 19.68
CA VAL A 396 3.38 18.69 19.39
C VAL A 396 4.70 18.89 20.15
N LYS A 397 5.36 17.79 20.49
CA LYS A 397 6.63 17.75 21.24
C LYS A 397 7.85 17.57 20.36
N VAL A 398 7.64 17.14 19.12
CA VAL A 398 8.68 16.89 18.12
C VAL A 398 8.28 17.50 16.78
N PRO A 399 9.25 17.89 15.92
CA PRO A 399 8.97 18.33 14.56
C PRO A 399 8.05 17.36 13.83
N THR A 400 6.95 17.88 13.29
CA THR A 400 5.89 17.09 12.68
C THR A 400 5.68 17.58 11.26
N PHE A 401 6.16 16.80 10.31
CA PHE A 401 6.21 17.13 8.90
C PHE A 401 4.95 16.65 8.18
N LEU A 402 4.31 17.55 7.44
CA LEU A 402 3.08 17.29 6.70
C LEU A 402 3.36 17.38 5.20
N VAL A 403 3.22 16.27 4.48
CA VAL A 403 3.52 16.18 3.03
C VAL A 403 2.30 15.64 2.28
N PRO A 404 1.44 16.53 1.75
CA PRO A 404 0.30 16.14 0.93
C PRO A 404 0.71 15.31 -0.28
N ALA A 405 -0.08 14.30 -0.63
CA ALA A 405 0.21 13.45 -1.77
C ALA A 405 0.01 14.24 -3.08
N THR A 406 -1.05 15.04 -3.19
CA THR A 406 -1.40 15.75 -4.44
C THR A 406 -1.70 17.22 -4.22
N GLN A 407 -1.73 17.99 -5.31
CA GLN A 407 -2.19 19.39 -5.27
C GLN A 407 -3.60 19.50 -4.71
N LYS A 408 -4.50 18.59 -5.12
CA LYS A 408 -5.85 18.52 -4.59
C LYS A 408 -5.85 18.33 -3.07
N VAL A 409 -5.07 17.38 -2.55
CA VAL A 409 -4.98 17.17 -1.09
C VAL A 409 -4.44 18.40 -0.40
N TRP A 410 -3.41 19.06 -0.95
CA TRP A 410 -2.90 20.30 -0.41
C TRP A 410 -4.02 21.35 -0.30
N MET A 411 -4.79 21.57 -1.37
CA MET A 411 -5.93 22.49 -1.36
C MET A 411 -6.99 22.09 -0.32
N ASP A 412 -7.28 20.79 -0.20
CA ASP A 412 -8.23 20.27 0.79
C ASP A 412 -7.79 20.62 2.22
N LEU A 413 -6.49 20.62 2.54
CA LEU A 413 -6.01 20.96 3.90
C LEU A 413 -6.32 22.40 4.31
N TYR A 414 -6.36 23.31 3.34
CA TYR A 414 -6.66 24.73 3.55
C TYR A 414 -8.14 25.07 3.31
N GLY A 415 -8.89 24.21 2.61
CA GLY A 415 -10.26 24.49 2.20
C GLY A 415 -11.33 23.69 2.93
N LEU A 416 -11.05 22.44 3.33
CA LEU A 416 -12.05 21.57 3.95
C LEU A 416 -12.10 21.76 5.47
N PRO A 417 -13.28 22.06 6.05
CA PRO A 417 -13.44 22.10 7.49
C PRO A 417 -13.36 20.68 8.07
N VAL A 418 -12.69 20.54 9.21
CA VAL A 418 -12.64 19.28 9.94
C VAL A 418 -13.97 19.07 10.69
N PRO A 419 -14.64 17.92 10.55
CA PRO A 419 -15.88 17.65 11.27
C PRO A 419 -15.71 17.83 12.79
N GLY A 420 -16.64 18.55 13.42
CA GLY A 420 -16.61 18.81 14.86
C GLY A 420 -15.61 19.90 15.31
N SER A 421 -14.89 20.56 14.40
CA SER A 421 -13.88 21.58 14.74
C SER A 421 -14.43 23.00 14.93
N GLY A 422 -15.74 23.21 14.74
CA GLY A 422 -16.33 24.55 14.68
C GLY A 422 -15.96 25.33 13.41
N GLY A 423 -15.65 24.62 12.31
CA GLY A 423 -15.34 25.22 11.01
C GLY A 423 -13.85 25.42 10.72
N LYS A 424 -12.96 24.99 11.62
CA LYS A 424 -11.51 25.03 11.38
C LYS A 424 -11.09 24.04 10.32
N THR A 425 -10.16 24.44 9.46
CA THR A 425 -9.54 23.59 8.45
C THR A 425 -8.40 22.76 9.04
N CYS A 426 -7.92 21.75 8.30
CA CYS A 426 -6.78 20.94 8.75
C CYS A 426 -5.55 21.82 9.01
N SER A 427 -5.24 22.75 8.09
CA SER A 427 -4.11 23.68 8.23
C SER A 427 -4.17 24.49 9.52
N GLN A 428 -5.34 25.03 9.88
CA GLN A 428 -5.50 25.82 11.10
C GLN A 428 -5.26 24.96 12.34
N ILE A 429 -5.78 23.74 12.36
CA ILE A 429 -5.57 22.81 13.47
C ILE A 429 -4.09 22.41 13.57
N PHE A 430 -3.41 22.20 12.44
CA PHE A 430 -1.98 21.86 12.41
C PHE A 430 -1.10 23.01 12.91
N GLU A 431 -1.38 24.24 12.49
CA GLU A 431 -0.71 25.45 12.99
C GLU A 431 -0.96 25.63 14.50
N GLU A 432 -2.20 25.45 14.94
CA GLU A 432 -2.56 25.47 16.36
C GLU A 432 -1.92 24.33 17.16
N ALA A 433 -1.61 23.18 16.56
CA ALA A 433 -0.84 22.11 17.19
C ALA A 433 0.68 22.37 17.15
N GLY A 434 1.15 23.30 16.32
CA GLY A 434 2.58 23.59 16.13
C GLY A 434 3.29 22.62 15.18
N CYS A 435 2.56 22.01 14.24
CA CYS A 435 3.15 21.23 13.16
C CYS A 435 3.85 22.15 12.14
N ASP A 436 4.73 21.59 11.32
CA ASP A 436 5.30 22.31 10.19
C ASP A 436 4.22 22.61 9.14
N THR A 437 4.35 23.72 8.43
CA THR A 437 3.46 24.08 7.33
C THR A 437 3.42 22.96 6.28
N PRO A 438 2.23 22.55 5.80
CA PRO A 438 2.10 21.57 4.72
C PRO A 438 3.01 21.88 3.52
N ALA A 439 3.90 20.93 3.22
CA ALA A 439 4.90 21.05 2.18
C ALA A 439 4.28 21.00 0.76
N SER A 440 5.09 21.29 -0.25
CA SER A 440 4.74 21.02 -1.64
C SER A 440 4.38 19.54 -1.81
N PRO A 441 3.33 19.19 -2.58
CA PRO A 441 2.95 17.79 -2.77
C PRO A 441 4.06 17.04 -3.49
N ASN A 442 4.49 15.88 -2.98
CA ASN A 442 5.46 14.95 -3.60
C ASN A 442 5.61 13.66 -2.75
N CYS A 443 6.38 12.69 -3.24
CA CYS A 443 6.72 11.48 -2.46
C CYS A 443 7.66 11.77 -1.27
N GLY A 444 8.44 12.84 -1.33
CA GLY A 444 9.26 13.38 -0.24
C GLY A 444 10.27 12.39 0.31
N ALA A 445 10.40 12.34 1.63
CA ALA A 445 11.34 11.46 2.32
C ALA A 445 11.07 9.96 2.11
N CYS A 446 9.97 9.55 1.46
CA CYS A 446 9.58 8.15 1.28
C CYS A 446 10.65 7.29 0.58
N LEU A 447 11.43 7.85 -0.35
CA LEU A 447 12.40 7.10 -1.16
C LEU A 447 13.87 7.50 -0.90
N GLY A 448 14.13 8.40 0.07
CA GLY A 448 15.50 8.73 0.48
C GLY A 448 16.31 9.47 -0.58
N GLY A 449 15.65 10.32 -1.38
CA GLY A 449 16.20 11.07 -2.51
C GLY A 449 17.34 12.06 -2.18
N PRO A 450 17.58 13.05 -3.05
CA PRO A 450 18.65 14.05 -2.87
C PRO A 450 18.71 14.67 -1.47
N ARG A 451 19.88 15.10 -1.02
CA ARG A 451 20.12 15.54 0.38
C ARG A 451 19.23 16.70 0.84
N ASP A 452 18.78 17.53 -0.10
CA ASP A 452 17.90 18.68 0.12
C ASP A 452 16.40 18.33 0.01
N THR A 453 16.05 17.06 -0.25
CA THR A 453 14.65 16.60 -0.22
C THR A 453 14.01 16.98 1.11
N TYR A 454 12.84 17.63 1.04
CA TYR A 454 12.12 18.08 2.23
C TYR A 454 11.90 16.91 3.21
N ALA A 455 12.16 17.19 4.49
CA ALA A 455 12.03 16.21 5.57
C ALA A 455 12.91 14.96 5.43
N ARG A 456 13.90 14.90 4.53
CA ARG A 456 14.87 13.79 4.50
C ARG A 456 15.58 13.68 5.85
N MET A 457 15.79 12.45 6.32
CA MET A 457 16.60 12.20 7.50
C MET A 457 18.08 12.23 7.10
N ASN A 458 18.74 13.36 7.30
CA ASN A 458 20.18 13.50 7.05
C ASN A 458 21.04 13.00 8.22
N GLU A 459 20.42 12.70 9.36
CA GLU A 459 21.03 12.28 10.63
C GLU A 459 20.33 11.01 11.15
N PRO A 460 20.97 10.23 12.05
CA PRO A 460 20.40 9.01 12.64
C PRO A 460 19.29 9.33 13.67
N LYS A 461 18.12 9.73 13.18
CA LYS A 461 16.93 10.05 13.99
C LYS A 461 15.96 8.87 14.09
N VAL A 462 15.09 8.91 15.09
CA VAL A 462 13.93 8.02 15.24
C VAL A 462 12.68 8.76 14.75
N CYS A 463 11.96 8.18 13.78
CA CYS A 463 10.79 8.78 13.15
C CYS A 463 9.59 7.83 13.20
N VAL A 464 8.43 8.34 13.62
CA VAL A 464 7.14 7.69 13.31
C VAL A 464 6.64 8.24 11.98
N SER A 465 6.35 7.36 11.03
CA SER A 465 6.05 7.71 9.65
C SER A 465 4.80 6.99 9.14
N THR A 466 3.97 7.70 8.36
CA THR A 466 2.82 7.09 7.68
C THR A 466 3.16 6.51 6.30
N THR A 467 4.45 6.43 5.96
CA THR A 467 4.98 5.78 4.75
C THR A 467 4.81 4.25 4.78
N ASN A 468 5.28 3.56 3.75
CA ASN A 468 5.13 2.11 3.55
C ASN A 468 6.40 1.29 3.86
N ARG A 469 7.57 1.91 3.99
CA ARG A 469 8.86 1.20 4.14
C ARG A 469 9.74 1.79 5.23
N ASN A 470 10.36 0.92 6.02
CA ASN A 470 11.27 1.28 7.12
C ASN A 470 12.65 0.57 7.04
N PHE A 471 13.04 0.09 5.86
CA PHE A 471 14.36 -0.49 5.63
C PHE A 471 15.50 0.52 5.91
N PRO A 472 16.72 0.06 6.23
CA PRO A 472 17.85 0.95 6.52
C PRO A 472 18.11 1.94 5.38
N GLY A 473 18.21 3.23 5.71
CA GLY A 473 18.45 4.29 4.73
C GLY A 473 17.23 4.73 3.92
N ARG A 474 16.04 4.15 4.15
CA ARG A 474 14.85 4.44 3.34
C ARG A 474 14.43 5.91 3.36
N MET A 475 14.54 6.59 4.50
CA MET A 475 14.27 8.03 4.61
C MET A 475 15.54 8.90 4.57
N GLY A 476 16.70 8.33 4.24
CA GLY A 476 17.97 9.05 4.07
C GLY A 476 19.16 8.41 4.78
N HIS A 477 19.32 8.65 6.09
CA HIS A 477 20.45 8.15 6.87
C HIS A 477 20.30 6.66 7.16
N LYS A 478 21.37 5.88 6.97
CA LYS A 478 21.33 4.41 7.09
C LYS A 478 21.01 3.91 8.49
N GLU A 479 21.44 4.66 9.51
CA GLU A 479 21.18 4.37 10.93
C GLU A 479 19.88 5.03 11.44
N GLY A 480 19.11 5.67 10.57
CA GLY A 480 17.79 6.19 10.92
C GLY A 480 16.81 5.05 11.24
N GLN A 481 15.99 5.23 12.27
CA GLN A 481 14.99 4.26 12.70
C GLN A 481 13.59 4.77 12.34
N ILE A 482 12.83 3.99 11.59
CA ILE A 482 11.50 4.37 11.10
C ILE A 482 10.46 3.39 11.64
N TYR A 483 9.48 3.91 12.38
CA TYR A 483 8.31 3.18 12.85
C TYR A 483 7.14 3.51 11.93
N LEU A 484 6.63 2.52 11.20
CA LEU A 484 5.49 2.73 10.31
C LEU A 484 4.20 2.68 11.12
N ALA A 485 3.31 3.66 10.93
CA ALA A 485 2.09 3.76 11.72
C ALA A 485 0.95 4.41 10.92
N SER A 486 -0.28 4.28 11.44
CA SER A 486 -1.43 5.02 10.92
C SER A 486 -1.33 6.52 11.24
N PRO A 487 -2.01 7.40 10.48
CA PRO A 487 -2.09 8.83 10.81
C PRO A 487 -2.53 9.12 12.24
N TYR A 488 -3.43 8.30 12.82
CA TYR A 488 -3.81 8.43 14.23
C TYR A 488 -2.64 8.20 15.17
N THR A 489 -1.95 7.06 15.03
CA THR A 489 -0.78 6.72 15.86
C THR A 489 0.36 7.72 15.65
N ALA A 490 0.58 8.22 14.43
CA ALA A 490 1.58 9.24 14.13
C ALA A 490 1.28 10.57 14.83
N ALA A 491 0.03 11.06 14.74
CA ALA A 491 -0.39 12.29 15.41
C ALA A 491 -0.35 12.18 16.94
N ALA A 492 -0.79 11.05 17.50
CA ALA A 492 -0.68 10.78 18.94
C ALA A 492 0.79 10.78 19.39
N SER A 493 1.68 10.19 18.60
CA SER A 493 3.12 10.16 18.90
C SER A 493 3.76 11.55 18.83
N ALA A 494 3.31 12.41 17.91
CA ALA A 494 3.76 13.80 17.84
C ALA A 494 3.44 14.60 19.10
N LEU A 495 2.30 14.32 19.74
CA LEU A 495 1.83 15.01 20.94
C LEU A 495 2.59 14.61 22.22
N THR A 496 3.19 13.44 22.26
CA THR A 496 3.89 12.92 23.44
C THR A 496 5.41 12.96 23.29
N GLY A 497 5.91 12.86 22.05
CA GLY A 497 7.34 12.65 21.78
C GLY A 497 7.79 11.19 21.95
N PHE A 498 6.85 10.26 22.05
CA PHE A 498 7.09 8.81 22.13
C PHE A 498 6.13 8.08 21.19
N VAL A 499 6.42 6.85 20.79
CA VAL A 499 5.43 6.03 20.07
C VAL A 499 4.20 5.84 20.97
N THR A 500 3.02 6.29 20.53
CA THR A 500 1.83 6.41 21.38
C THR A 500 0.61 5.77 20.77
N ASP A 501 -0.15 5.06 21.59
CA ASP A 501 -1.45 4.49 21.21
C ASP A 501 -2.48 5.62 21.06
N PRO A 502 -3.14 5.76 19.89
CA PRO A 502 -4.07 6.86 19.64
C PRO A 502 -5.32 6.84 20.54
N ARG A 503 -5.62 5.72 21.20
CA ARG A 503 -6.74 5.62 22.17
C ARG A 503 -6.56 6.47 23.42
N GLU A 504 -5.36 7.01 23.65
CA GLU A 504 -5.14 8.04 24.67
C GLU A 504 -5.83 9.37 24.35
N PHE A 505 -6.21 9.59 23.08
CA PHE A 505 -6.84 10.82 22.59
C PHE A 505 -8.18 10.59 21.88
N LEU A 506 -8.39 9.37 21.35
CA LEU A 506 -9.62 8.95 20.68
C LEU A 506 -10.40 8.03 21.63
N HIS A 507 -11.69 8.33 21.86
CA HIS A 507 -12.58 7.57 22.73
C HIS A 507 -13.75 6.99 21.94
#